data_AF-A0A1C5YXF8-F1
#
_entry.id   AF-A0A1C5YXF8-F1
#
_cell.length_a   1.000
_cell.length_b   1.000
_cell.length_c   1.000
_cell.angle_alpha   90.00
_cell.angle_beta   90.00
_cell.angle_gamma   90.00
#
_symmetry.space_group_name_H-M   'P 1'
#
loop_
_entity.id
_entity.type
_entity.pdbx_description
1 polymer ?
#
loop_
_entity_poly.entity_id
_entity_poly.type
_entity_poly.pdbx_seq_one_letter_code
_entity_poly.pdbx_strand_id
1 'polypeptide(L)'
;MGAALVAVGIELLIGIGIGLIVTIIGLFFGNIIVFDSIALAVLTGFLTHGLLDIHPALSIVIGLAVLVGLLFLQRTRPGFWIIGGMLSLLWGLIFSSMAYEFSGEDMIWTYTVLALATILVFILHLRARSRIA
;
A
#
# COMPACT_ATOMS: atom_id res chain seq x y z
N MET A 1 -28.82 22.68 -21.74
CA MET A 1 -27.34 22.73 -21.53
C MET A 1 -26.92 22.29 -20.12
N GLY A 2 -27.50 22.81 -19.03
CA GLY A 2 -27.07 22.47 -17.66
C GLY A 2 -27.13 20.98 -17.29
N ALA A 3 -28.23 20.28 -17.59
CA ALA A 3 -28.36 18.85 -17.26
C ALA A 3 -27.37 17.94 -18.00
N ALA A 4 -27.03 18.27 -19.25
CA ALA A 4 -26.05 17.52 -20.04
C ALA A 4 -24.63 17.69 -19.49
N LEU A 5 -24.26 18.90 -19.07
CA LEU A 5 -22.97 19.18 -18.42
C LEU A 5 -22.83 18.44 -17.09
N VAL A 6 -23.90 18.38 -16.29
CA VAL A 6 -23.91 17.63 -15.01
C VAL A 6 -23.77 16.12 -15.27
N ALA A 7 -24.48 15.57 -16.26
CA ALA A 7 -24.36 14.15 -16.61
C ALA A 7 -22.93 13.78 -17.06
N VAL A 8 -22.32 14.59 -17.94
CA VAL A 8 -20.92 14.41 -18.36
C VAL A 8 -19.96 14.55 -17.19
N GLY A 9 -20.21 15.50 -16.28
CA GLY A 9 -19.39 15.67 -15.07
C GLY A 9 -19.42 14.45 -14.16
N ILE A 10 -20.60 13.85 -13.94
CA ILE A 10 -20.76 12.63 -13.14
C ILE A 10 -20.06 11.44 -13.81
N GLU A 11 -20.23 11.27 -15.12
CA GLU A 11 -19.58 10.21 -15.89
C GLU A 11 -18.04 10.30 -15.79
N LEU A 12 -17.49 11.51 -15.94
CA LEU A 12 -16.05 11.76 -15.77
C LEU A 12 -15.56 11.42 -14.35
N LEU A 13 -16.31 11.80 -13.32
CA LEU A 13 -15.95 11.48 -11.94
C LEU A 13 -15.94 9.97 -11.68
N ILE A 14 -16.93 9.25 -12.20
CA ILE A 14 -16.99 7.78 -12.11
C ILE A 14 -15.80 7.16 -12.86
N GLY A 15 -15.52 7.63 -14.08
CA GLY A 15 -14.39 7.16 -14.88
C GLY A 15 -13.04 7.37 -14.17
N ILE A 16 -12.83 8.55 -13.59
CA ILE A 16 -11.64 8.86 -12.78
C ILE A 16 -11.56 7.95 -11.55
N GLY A 17 -12.67 7.75 -10.84
CA GLY A 17 -12.73 6.88 -9.67
C GLY A 17 -12.34 5.44 -9.99
N ILE A 18 -12.93 4.86 -11.04
CA ILE A 18 -12.60 3.50 -11.50
C ILE A 18 -11.14 3.43 -11.96
N GLY A 19 -10.68 4.39 -12.76
CA GLY A 19 -9.30 4.45 -13.24
C GLY A 19 -8.27 4.50 -12.10
N LEU A 20 -8.57 5.27 -11.05
CA LEU A 20 -7.73 5.34 -9.86
C LEU A 20 -7.68 4.02 -9.09
N ILE A 21 -8.83 3.36 -8.88
CA ILE A 21 -8.90 2.05 -8.21
C ILE A 21 -8.08 1.01 -8.98
N VAL A 22 -8.26 0.94 -10.32
CA VAL A 22 -7.51 0.00 -11.17
C VAL A 22 -6.01 0.30 -11.11
N THR A 23 -5.62 1.58 -11.07
CA THR A 23 -4.21 1.97 -10.93
C THR A 23 -3.62 1.53 -9.59
N ILE A 24 -4.35 1.70 -8.49
CA ILE A 24 -3.96 1.27 -7.14
C ILE A 24 -3.74 -0.25 -7.11
N ILE A 25 -4.70 -1.02 -7.64
CA ILE A 25 -4.61 -2.48 -7.74
C ILE A 25 -3.41 -2.88 -8.61
N GLY A 26 -3.26 -2.24 -9.77
CA GLY A 26 -2.15 -2.47 -10.68
C GLY A 26 -0.79 -2.17 -10.05
N LEU A 27 -0.69 -1.13 -9.22
CA LEU A 27 0.52 -0.78 -8.50
C LEU A 27 0.83 -1.82 -7.42
N PHE A 28 -0.17 -2.29 -6.68
CA PHE A 28 -0.02 -3.33 -5.68
C PHE A 28 0.53 -4.63 -6.28
N PHE A 29 -0.06 -5.15 -7.37
CA PHE A 29 0.39 -6.41 -7.97
C PHE A 29 1.62 -6.26 -8.88
N GLY A 30 1.81 -5.09 -9.48
CA GLY A 30 2.86 -4.84 -10.48
C GLY A 30 4.15 -4.26 -9.90
N ASN A 31 4.04 -3.44 -8.86
CA ASN A 31 5.11 -2.62 -8.30
C ASN A 31 4.98 -2.49 -6.76
N ILE A 32 4.79 -3.61 -6.06
CA ILE A 32 4.48 -3.62 -4.62
C ILE A 32 5.49 -2.85 -3.76
N ILE A 33 6.79 -2.88 -4.14
CA ILE A 33 7.84 -2.11 -3.46
C ILE A 33 7.57 -0.60 -3.51
N VAL A 34 7.11 -0.09 -4.66
CA VAL A 34 6.76 1.33 -4.84
C VAL A 34 5.45 1.63 -4.13
N PHE A 35 4.45 0.74 -4.26
CA PHE A 35 3.17 0.86 -3.58
C PHE A 35 3.35 1.02 -2.07
N ASP A 36 4.04 0.08 -1.43
CA ASP A 36 4.25 0.08 0.02
C ASP A 36 5.09 1.28 0.47
N SER A 37 6.08 1.69 -0.33
CA SER A 37 6.89 2.88 -0.02
C SER A 37 6.05 4.16 -0.06
N ILE A 38 5.13 4.30 -1.02
CA ILE A 38 4.20 5.43 -1.09
C ILE A 38 3.22 5.39 0.08
N ALA A 39 2.65 4.22 0.38
CA ALA A 39 1.70 4.05 1.49
C ALA A 39 2.35 4.44 2.83
N LEU A 40 3.57 3.96 3.10
CA LEU A 40 4.32 4.30 4.31
C LEU A 40 4.77 5.77 4.35
N ALA A 41 5.12 6.36 3.21
CA ALA A 41 5.48 7.78 3.11
C ALA A 41 4.28 8.69 3.45
N VAL A 42 3.10 8.38 2.89
CA VAL A 42 1.85 9.09 3.19
C VAL A 42 1.48 8.91 4.66
N LEU A 43 1.54 7.67 5.17
CA LEU A 43 1.27 7.37 6.58
C LEU A 43 2.21 8.15 7.49
N THR A 44 3.51 8.19 7.19
CA THR A 44 4.49 8.93 8.00
C THR A 44 4.24 10.44 7.93
N GLY A 45 3.94 11.00 6.76
CA GLY A 45 3.55 12.40 6.63
C GLY A 45 2.33 12.74 7.49
N PHE A 46 1.31 11.88 7.48
CA PHE A 46 0.12 12.06 8.30
C PHE A 46 0.42 11.96 9.80
N LEU A 47 1.16 10.92 10.23
CA LEU A 47 1.49 10.67 11.63
C LEU A 47 2.42 11.75 12.21
N THR A 48 3.36 12.28 11.43
CA THR A 48 4.26 13.34 11.90
C THR A 48 3.52 14.65 12.18
N HIS A 49 2.52 15.00 11.38
CA HIS A 49 1.67 16.15 11.69
C HIS A 49 0.75 15.84 12.88
N GLY A 50 0.06 14.70 12.85
CA GLY A 50 -0.98 14.39 13.83
C GLY A 50 -0.48 13.98 15.22
N LEU A 51 0.73 13.44 15.35
CA LEU A 51 1.29 12.98 16.63
C LEU A 51 2.40 13.88 17.19
N LEU A 52 3.11 14.61 16.32
CA LEU A 52 4.27 15.41 16.72
C LEU A 52 4.06 16.92 16.48
N ASP A 53 2.86 17.32 16.05
CA ASP A 53 2.49 18.71 15.72
C ASP A 53 3.47 19.40 14.73
N ILE A 54 4.13 18.61 13.88
CA ILE A 54 5.04 19.14 12.87
C ILE A 54 4.23 19.90 11.82
N HIS A 55 4.75 21.04 11.37
CA HIS A 55 4.09 21.86 10.36
C HIS A 55 3.78 21.03 9.08
N PRO A 56 2.58 21.14 8.47
CA PRO A 56 2.18 20.29 7.34
C PRO A 56 3.18 20.25 6.18
N ALA A 57 3.79 21.39 5.84
CA ALA A 57 4.81 21.45 4.80
C ALA A 57 6.05 20.60 5.14
N LEU A 58 6.49 20.60 6.41
CA LEU A 58 7.61 19.79 6.87
C LEU A 58 7.24 18.31 6.95
N SER A 59 6.01 17.98 7.35
CA SER A 59 5.50 16.61 7.33
C SER A 59 5.50 15.99 5.93
N ILE A 60 5.16 16.78 4.90
CA ILE A 60 5.28 16.34 3.49
C ILE A 60 6.74 16.06 3.14
N VAL A 61 7.67 16.95 3.51
CA VAL A 61 9.12 16.75 3.27
C VAL A 61 9.62 15.49 3.96
N ILE A 62 9.19 15.21 5.19
CA ILE A 62 9.54 13.98 5.92
C ILE A 62 8.99 12.76 5.19
N GLY A 63 7.72 12.78 4.76
CA GLY A 63 7.13 11.70 3.98
C GLY A 63 7.92 11.43 2.69
N LEU A 64 8.32 12.47 1.96
CA LEU A 64 9.16 12.33 0.76
C LEU A 64 10.55 11.77 1.08
N ALA A 65 11.17 12.18 2.18
CA ALA A 65 12.45 11.63 2.63
C ALA A 65 12.33 10.13 2.94
N VAL A 66 11.24 9.72 3.60
CA VAL A 66 10.93 8.30 3.86
C VAL A 66 10.71 7.53 2.57
N LEU A 67 9.97 8.08 1.60
CA LEU A 67 9.76 7.47 0.30
C LEU A 67 11.09 7.14 -0.39
N VAL A 68 11.97 8.15 -0.52
CA VAL A 68 13.28 7.98 -1.16
C VAL A 68 14.15 6.99 -0.37
N GLY A 69 14.17 7.11 0.96
CA GLY A 69 14.91 6.21 1.84
C GLY A 69 14.49 4.75 1.70
N LEU A 70 13.19 4.47 1.70
CA LEU A 70 12.65 3.12 1.54
C LEU A 70 12.99 2.54 0.16
N LEU A 71 12.81 3.32 -0.91
CA LEU A 71 13.17 2.88 -2.27
C LEU A 71 14.66 2.54 -2.40
N PHE A 72 15.53 3.33 -1.76
CA PHE A 72 16.96 3.05 -1.74
C PHE A 72 17.31 1.82 -0.90
N LEU A 73 16.77 1.71 0.31
CA LEU A 73 17.03 0.59 1.21
C LEU A 73 16.56 -0.74 0.61
N GLN A 74 15.38 -0.77 0.00
CA GLN A 74 14.84 -1.98 -0.64
C GLN A 74 15.60 -2.40 -1.90
N ARG A 75 16.45 -1.55 -2.48
CA ARG A 75 17.39 -1.96 -3.55
C ARG A 75 18.56 -2.78 -2.99
N THR A 76 18.91 -2.58 -1.73
CA THR A 76 19.96 -3.38 -1.07
C THR A 76 19.43 -4.78 -0.73
N ARG A 77 20.30 -5.80 -0.74
CA ARG A 77 19.93 -7.15 -0.29
C ARG A 77 19.37 -7.15 1.15
N PRO A 78 20.07 -6.62 2.17
CA PRO A 78 19.55 -6.68 3.54
C PRO A 78 18.26 -5.86 3.70
N GLY A 79 18.20 -4.66 3.12
CA GLY A 79 17.00 -3.82 3.21
C GLY A 79 15.78 -4.47 2.56
N PHE A 80 15.94 -5.15 1.44
CA PHE A 80 14.85 -5.93 0.82
C PHE A 80 14.33 -7.03 1.75
N TRP A 81 15.21 -7.86 2.31
CA TRP A 81 14.79 -8.99 3.14
C TRP A 81 14.10 -8.54 4.42
N ILE A 82 14.61 -7.49 5.05
CA ILE A 82 14.03 -6.94 6.29
C ILE A 82 12.70 -6.24 5.97
N ILE A 83 12.72 -5.26 5.07
CA ILE A 83 11.56 -4.41 4.81
C ILE A 83 10.48 -5.18 4.06
N GLY A 84 10.82 -5.85 2.96
CA GLY A 84 9.87 -6.62 2.16
C GLY A 84 9.30 -7.82 2.91
N GLY A 85 10.12 -8.49 3.74
CA GLY A 85 9.65 -9.56 4.61
C GLY A 85 8.66 -9.06 5.67
N MET A 86 9.00 -7.96 6.35
CA MET A 86 8.13 -7.35 7.37
C MET A 86 6.82 -6.83 6.77
N LEU A 87 6.88 -6.17 5.61
CA LEU A 87 5.70 -5.69 4.90
C LEU A 87 4.80 -6.84 4.42
N SER A 88 5.38 -7.96 3.99
CA SER A 88 4.61 -9.14 3.61
C SER A 88 3.84 -9.72 4.80
N LEU A 89 4.47 -9.77 5.97
CA LEU A 89 3.80 -10.18 7.21
C LEU A 89 2.72 -9.16 7.62
N LEU A 90 3.00 -7.86 7.53
CA LEU A 90 2.03 -6.81 7.82
C LEU A 90 0.78 -6.94 6.96
N TRP A 91 0.94 -7.14 5.66
CA TRP A 91 -0.19 -7.41 4.77
C TRP A 91 -0.93 -8.69 5.13
N GLY A 92 -0.21 -9.76 5.47
CA GLY A 92 -0.81 -10.98 5.99
C GLY A 92 -1.69 -10.72 7.22
N LEU A 93 -1.22 -9.91 8.17
CA LEU A 93 -1.98 -9.52 9.35
C LEU A 93 -3.24 -8.74 8.97
N ILE A 94 -3.13 -7.73 8.10
CA ILE A 94 -4.27 -6.93 7.62
C ILE A 94 -5.33 -7.82 6.95
N PHE A 95 -4.93 -8.71 6.05
CA PHE A 95 -5.88 -9.59 5.38
C PHE A 95 -6.48 -10.62 6.34
N SER A 96 -5.70 -11.13 7.30
CA SER A 96 -6.20 -12.06 8.30
C SER A 96 -7.18 -11.42 9.28
N SER A 97 -7.00 -10.15 9.66
CA SER A 97 -7.95 -9.45 10.53
C SER A 97 -9.28 -9.21 9.83
N MET A 98 -9.25 -8.87 8.54
CA MET A 98 -10.49 -8.80 7.73
C MET A 98 -11.16 -10.18 7.61
N ALA A 99 -10.37 -11.24 7.41
CA ALA A 99 -10.91 -12.59 7.34
C ALA A 99 -11.59 -13.00 8.64
N TYR A 100 -10.97 -12.73 9.79
CA TYR A 100 -11.52 -13.00 11.12
C TYR A 100 -12.90 -12.34 11.31
N GLU A 101 -12.99 -11.04 11.00
CA GLU A 101 -14.24 -10.29 11.15
C GLU A 101 -15.34 -10.81 10.20
N PHE A 102 -14.99 -11.19 8.98
CA PHE A 102 -15.96 -11.65 7.97
C PHE A 102 -16.33 -13.13 8.07
N SER A 103 -15.51 -13.95 8.73
CA SER A 103 -15.78 -15.38 8.92
C SER A 103 -16.43 -15.71 10.27
N GLY A 104 -16.91 -14.71 11.01
CA GLY A 104 -17.52 -14.92 12.32
C GLY A 104 -16.52 -15.45 13.34
N GLU A 105 -15.32 -14.88 13.35
CA GLU A 105 -14.26 -15.18 14.32
C GLU A 105 -13.58 -16.56 14.18
N ASP A 106 -13.69 -17.21 13.01
CA ASP A 106 -13.00 -18.48 12.72
C ASP A 106 -11.46 -18.33 12.73
N MET A 107 -10.83 -18.91 13.74
CA MET A 107 -9.37 -18.90 13.92
C MET A 107 -8.60 -19.76 12.93
N ILE A 108 -9.17 -20.89 12.50
CA ILE A 108 -8.51 -21.75 11.50
C ILE A 108 -8.45 -20.99 10.18
N TRP A 109 -9.55 -20.36 9.79
CA TRP A 109 -9.60 -19.53 8.60
C TRP A 109 -8.65 -18.33 8.70
N THR A 110 -8.62 -17.65 9.85
CA THR A 110 -7.72 -16.52 10.11
C THR A 110 -6.25 -16.89 9.91
N TYR A 111 -5.78 -17.99 10.51
CA TYR A 111 -4.39 -18.44 10.33
C TYR A 111 -4.10 -18.90 8.90
N THR A 112 -5.09 -19.50 8.24
CA THR A 112 -4.98 -19.89 6.83
C THR A 112 -4.76 -18.66 5.95
N VAL A 113 -5.56 -17.61 6.13
CA VAL A 113 -5.42 -16.36 5.38
C VAL A 113 -4.10 -15.66 5.74
N LEU A 114 -3.71 -15.62 7.01
CA LEU A 114 -2.42 -15.04 7.42
C LEU A 114 -1.25 -15.68 6.67
N ALA A 115 -1.18 -17.01 6.66
CA ALA A 115 -0.11 -17.75 6.01
C ALA A 115 -0.14 -17.55 4.48
N LEU A 116 -1.29 -17.76 3.84
CA LEU A 116 -1.43 -17.66 2.39
C LEU A 116 -1.15 -16.24 1.89
N ALA A 117 -1.69 -15.23 2.57
CA ALA A 117 -1.51 -13.84 2.18
C ALA A 117 -0.07 -13.36 2.39
N THR A 118 0.57 -13.74 3.51
CA THR A 118 2.00 -13.45 3.73
C THR A 118 2.85 -14.05 2.61
N ILE A 119 2.63 -15.32 2.27
CA ILE A 119 3.38 -16.00 1.19
C ILE A 119 3.12 -15.33 -0.16
N LEU A 120 1.86 -15.06 -0.50
CA LEU A 120 1.47 -14.42 -1.75
C LEU A 120 2.14 -13.06 -1.90
N VAL A 121 2.04 -12.21 -0.88
CA VAL A 121 2.62 -10.86 -0.88
C VAL A 121 4.14 -10.91 -0.92
N PHE A 122 4.75 -11.90 -0.24
CA PHE A 122 6.19 -12.11 -0.32
C PHE A 122 6.64 -12.51 -1.73
N ILE A 123 5.88 -13.35 -2.43
CA ILE A 123 6.13 -13.67 -3.85
C ILE A 123 6.01 -12.42 -4.72
N LEU A 124 5.06 -11.53 -4.46
CA LEU A 124 4.95 -10.25 -5.16
C LEU A 124 6.19 -9.37 -4.94
N HIS A 125 6.71 -9.32 -3.71
CA HIS A 125 7.96 -8.62 -3.40
C HIS A 125 9.16 -9.21 -4.17
N LEU A 126 9.28 -10.54 -4.22
CA LEU A 126 10.33 -11.22 -4.99
C LEU A 126 10.22 -10.89 -6.49
N ARG A 127 9.00 -10.91 -7.05
CA ARG A 127 8.74 -10.56 -8.45
C ARG A 127 9.04 -9.09 -8.73
N ALA A 128 8.71 -8.18 -7.82
CA ALA A 128 9.02 -6.77 -7.97
C ALA A 128 10.54 -6.54 -7.94
N ARG A 129 11.26 -7.22 -7.05
CA ARG A 129 12.72 -7.14 -6.97
C ARG A 129 13.42 -7.63 -8.23
N SER A 130 12.95 -8.73 -8.82
CA SER A 130 13.57 -9.28 -10.04
C SER A 130 13.41 -8.39 -11.28
N ARG A 131 12.51 -7.39 -11.24
CA ARG A 131 12.34 -6.39 -12.30
C ARG A 131 13.23 -5.17 -12.14
N ILE A 132 13.82 -4.96 -10.95
CA ILE A 132 14.63 -3.79 -10.60
C ILE A 132 16.13 -4.15 -10.54
N ALA A 133 16.44 -5.41 -10.23
CA ALA A 133 17.80 -5.96 -10.18
C ALA A 133 18.31 -6.35 -11.58
#